data_AF-A0AAU2AKM9-F1
#
_entry.id   AF-A0AAU2AKM9-F1
#
_cell.length_a   1.000
_cell.length_b   1.000
_cell.length_c   1.000
_cell.angle_alpha   90.00
_cell.angle_beta   90.00
_cell.angle_gamma   90.00
#
_symmetry.space_group_name_H-M   'P 1'
#
loop_
_entity.id
_entity.type
_entity.pdbx_description
1 polymer ?
#
loop_
_entity_poly.entity_id
_entity_poly.type
_entity_poly.pdbx_seq_one_letter_code
_entity_poly.pdbx_strand_id
1 'polypeptide(L)'
;MVGEEAVGGADVAAALTRASGKPVEYRPGTLAQARAAVAASGAEAFQVPMVAGTYSVIAHGFLAGPGKPGDLAALLGRTPRPALDVIAEGTDAAW
;
A
#
# COMPACT_ATOMS: atom_id res chain seq x y z
N MET A 1 -8.79 -10.45 8.33
CA MET A 1 -9.41 -9.12 8.50
C MET A 1 -8.66 -8.13 7.61
N VAL A 2 -9.36 -7.34 6.82
CA VAL A 2 -8.81 -6.34 5.89
C VAL A 2 -9.70 -5.10 5.87
N GLY A 3 -9.34 -4.07 5.10
CA GLY A 3 -10.16 -2.88 4.93
C GLY A 3 -11.46 -3.14 4.13
N GLU A 4 -12.31 -2.12 4.09
CA GLU A 4 -13.62 -2.18 3.39
C GLU A 4 -13.47 -2.14 1.86
N GLU A 5 -12.40 -1.52 1.36
CA GLU A 5 -12.10 -1.38 -0.07
C GLU A 5 -10.67 -1.82 -0.38
N ALA A 6 -10.49 -2.55 -1.47
CA ALA A 6 -9.16 -2.88 -1.99
C ALA A 6 -8.59 -1.66 -2.72
N VAL A 7 -7.29 -1.39 -2.53
CA VAL A 7 -6.59 -0.26 -3.14
C VAL A 7 -5.44 -0.75 -4.02
N GLY A 8 -5.31 -0.14 -5.19
CA GLY A 8 -4.21 -0.37 -6.12
C GLY A 8 -3.14 0.72 -6.05
N GLY A 9 -2.00 0.45 -6.68
CA GLY A 9 -0.91 1.44 -6.78
C GLY A 9 -1.31 2.73 -7.50
N ALA A 10 -2.20 2.64 -8.50
CA ALA A 10 -2.73 3.81 -9.19
C ALA A 10 -3.59 4.69 -8.27
N ASP A 11 -4.40 4.07 -7.39
CA ASP A 11 -5.23 4.80 -6.42
C ASP A 11 -4.36 5.55 -5.40
N VAL A 12 -3.28 4.89 -4.94
CA VAL A 12 -2.28 5.50 -4.06
C VAL A 12 -1.60 6.69 -4.75
N ALA A 13 -1.12 6.54 -5.99
CA ALA A 13 -0.49 7.62 -6.73
C ALA A 13 -1.42 8.82 -6.95
N ALA A 14 -2.70 8.57 -7.25
CA ALA A 14 -3.72 9.60 -7.37
C ALA A 14 -3.97 10.32 -6.03
N ALA A 15 -4.08 9.58 -4.93
CA ALA A 15 -4.25 10.15 -3.60
C ALA A 15 -3.06 11.04 -3.19
N LEU A 16 -1.84 10.57 -3.41
CA LEU A 16 -0.61 11.32 -3.12
C LEU A 16 -0.47 12.57 -3.99
N THR A 17 -0.87 12.49 -5.26
CA THR A 17 -0.88 13.65 -6.16
C THR A 17 -1.82 14.73 -5.65
N ARG A 18 -3.04 14.35 -5.22
CA ARG A 18 -4.01 15.29 -4.66
C ARG A 18 -3.53 15.91 -3.36
N ALA A 19 -2.95 15.10 -2.47
CA ALA A 19 -2.52 15.55 -1.15
C ALA A 19 -1.29 16.48 -1.21
N SER A 20 -0.29 16.10 -2.00
CA SER A 20 0.99 16.83 -2.05
C SER A 20 1.01 17.99 -3.06
N GLY A 21 0.04 18.04 -3.98
CA GLY A 21 0.05 18.95 -5.13
C GLY A 21 1.17 18.69 -6.15
N LYS A 22 1.95 17.61 -5.98
CA LYS A 22 3.03 17.20 -6.88
C LYS A 22 2.62 15.97 -7.68
N PRO A 23 2.99 15.87 -8.98
CA PRO A 23 2.65 14.69 -9.77
C PRO A 23 3.37 13.44 -9.24
N VAL A 24 2.59 12.42 -8.86
CA VAL A 24 3.07 11.10 -8.47
C VAL A 24 2.48 10.07 -9.44
N GLU A 25 3.33 9.20 -9.98
CA GLU A 25 2.95 8.20 -10.98
C GLU A 25 3.19 6.78 -10.44
N TYR A 26 2.19 5.91 -10.60
CA TYR A 26 2.38 4.47 -10.36
C TYR A 26 3.04 3.81 -11.56
N ARG A 27 4.22 3.24 -11.37
CA ARG A 27 4.96 2.51 -12.39
C ARG A 27 5.02 1.02 -12.04
N PRO A 28 4.16 0.18 -12.64
CA PRO A 28 4.25 -1.26 -12.44
C PRO A 28 5.59 -1.78 -12.98
N GLY A 29 6.16 -2.75 -12.29
CA GLY A 29 7.44 -3.36 -12.64
C GLY A 29 7.50 -4.83 -12.27
N THR A 30 8.60 -5.47 -12.61
CA THR A 30 8.86 -6.87 -12.25
C THR A 30 9.25 -7.00 -10.78
N LEU A 31 9.07 -8.19 -10.22
CA LEU A 31 9.51 -8.47 -8.85
C LEU A 31 11.04 -8.30 -8.67
N ALA A 32 11.82 -8.59 -9.72
CA ALA A 32 13.27 -8.37 -9.71
C ALA A 32 13.62 -6.89 -9.59
N GLN A 33 12.91 -6.01 -10.31
CA GLN A 33 13.06 -4.55 -10.20
C GLN A 33 12.67 -4.05 -8.80
N ALA A 34 11.56 -4.54 -8.25
CA ALA A 34 11.13 -4.19 -6.90
C ALA A 34 12.17 -4.60 -5.85
N ARG A 35 12.71 -5.83 -5.93
CA ARG A 35 13.76 -6.30 -5.03
C ARG A 35 15.03 -5.44 -5.12
N ALA A 36 15.45 -5.06 -6.33
CA ALA A 36 16.60 -4.18 -6.53
C ALA A 36 16.35 -2.78 -5.96
N ALA A 37 15.15 -2.22 -6.13
CA ALA A 37 14.78 -0.92 -5.57
C ALA A 37 14.79 -0.91 -4.04
N VAL A 38 14.26 -1.96 -3.40
CA VAL A 38 14.30 -2.10 -1.92
C VAL A 38 15.74 -2.26 -1.42
N ALA A 39 16.58 -3.03 -2.13
CA ALA A 39 17.99 -3.14 -1.75
C ALA A 39 18.75 -1.81 -1.83
N ALA A 40 18.33 -0.92 -2.75
CA ALA A 40 18.92 0.41 -2.90
C ALA A 40 18.33 1.47 -1.95
N SER A 41 17.26 1.17 -1.20
CA SER A 41 16.55 2.16 -0.37
C SER A 41 17.16 2.39 1.01
N GLY A 42 18.27 1.72 1.33
CA GLY A 42 18.83 1.68 2.69
C GLY A 42 18.13 0.70 3.63
N ALA A 43 17.27 -0.17 3.11
CA ALA A 43 16.64 -1.23 3.89
C ALA A 43 17.68 -2.23 4.43
N GLU A 44 17.42 -2.77 5.61
CA GLU A 44 18.27 -3.80 6.21
C GLU A 44 18.27 -5.08 5.34
N ALA A 45 19.38 -5.83 5.35
CA ALA A 45 19.55 -6.98 4.46
C ALA A 45 18.43 -8.02 4.57
N PHE A 46 17.86 -8.20 5.77
CA PHE A 46 16.74 -9.11 6.01
C PHE A 46 15.39 -8.56 5.51
N GLN A 47 15.24 -7.24 5.40
CA GLN A 47 14.00 -6.61 4.93
C GLN A 47 13.82 -6.78 3.42
N VAL A 48 14.90 -6.79 2.64
CA VAL A 48 14.85 -6.97 1.18
C VAL A 48 14.06 -8.21 0.76
N PRO A 49 14.39 -9.44 1.23
CA PRO A 49 13.61 -10.62 0.88
C PRO A 49 12.20 -10.61 1.49
N MET A 50 11.99 -9.98 2.66
CA MET A 50 10.65 -9.86 3.26
C MET A 50 9.71 -9.03 2.38
N VAL A 51 10.12 -7.82 2.01
CA VAL A 51 9.31 -6.90 1.21
C VAL A 51 9.07 -7.47 -0.19
N ALA A 52 10.09 -8.06 -0.82
CA ALA A 52 9.92 -8.74 -2.10
C ALA A 52 8.94 -9.93 -1.98
N GLY A 53 9.00 -10.71 -0.90
CA GLY A 53 8.02 -11.76 -0.62
C GLY A 53 6.59 -11.22 -0.48
N THR A 54 6.41 -10.09 0.21
CA THR A 54 5.11 -9.42 0.32
C THR A 54 4.59 -8.98 -1.05
N TYR A 55 5.42 -8.38 -1.90
CA TYR A 55 4.99 -7.99 -3.25
C TYR A 55 4.63 -9.19 -4.13
N SER A 56 5.31 -10.34 -3.96
CA SER A 56 4.97 -11.53 -4.73
C SER A 56 3.58 -12.05 -4.38
N VAL A 57 3.20 -12.11 -3.10
CA VAL A 57 1.85 -12.56 -2.71
C VAL A 57 0.76 -11.57 -3.10
N ILE A 58 1.04 -10.26 -3.02
CA ILE A 58 0.12 -9.22 -3.48
C ILE A 58 -0.11 -9.34 -4.99
N ALA A 59 0.95 -9.53 -5.78
CA ALA A 59 0.85 -9.71 -7.22
C ALA A 59 0.04 -10.95 -7.62
N HIS A 60 -0.01 -11.98 -6.76
CA HIS A 60 -0.87 -13.15 -6.93
C HIS A 60 -2.30 -12.96 -6.41
N GLY A 61 -2.69 -11.74 -6.05
CA GLY A 61 -4.05 -11.40 -5.66
C GLY A 61 -4.42 -11.76 -4.22
N PHE A 62 -3.45 -12.12 -3.37
CA PHE A 62 -3.73 -12.48 -1.97
C PHE A 62 -4.43 -11.34 -1.19
N LEU A 63 -4.18 -10.08 -1.58
CA LEU A 63 -4.81 -8.89 -1.00
C LEU A 63 -5.83 -8.21 -1.94
N ALA A 64 -6.23 -8.85 -3.04
CA ALA A 64 -7.09 -8.22 -4.05
C ALA A 64 -8.57 -8.08 -3.62
N GLY A 65 -9.00 -8.84 -2.61
CA GLY A 65 -10.37 -8.80 -2.12
C GLY A 65 -10.47 -7.99 -0.83
N PRO A 66 -11.50 -7.13 -0.66
CA PRO A 66 -11.98 -6.89 0.69
C PRO A 66 -12.36 -8.26 1.28
N GLY A 67 -12.26 -8.40 2.59
CA GLY A 67 -12.57 -9.65 3.26
C GLY A 67 -14.07 -9.88 3.20
N LYS A 68 -14.66 -10.44 4.25
CA LYS A 68 -16.10 -10.30 4.38
C LYS A 68 -16.41 -8.80 4.61
N PRO A 69 -17.23 -8.16 3.76
CA PRO A 69 -17.56 -6.75 3.92
C PRO A 69 -18.13 -6.48 5.32
N GLY A 70 -17.66 -5.39 5.96
CA GLY A 70 -18.12 -5.00 7.29
C GLY A 70 -17.50 -5.74 8.48
N ASP A 71 -16.60 -6.71 8.29
CA ASP A 71 -15.90 -7.37 9.41
C ASP A 71 -15.11 -6.36 10.25
N LEU A 72 -14.44 -5.41 9.59
CA LEU A 72 -13.66 -4.38 10.29
C LEU A 72 -14.59 -3.36 10.96
N ALA A 73 -15.64 -2.90 10.27
CA ALA A 73 -16.64 -2.02 10.88
C ALA A 73 -17.32 -2.65 12.11
N ALA A 74 -17.67 -3.93 12.04
CA ALA A 74 -18.25 -4.68 13.15
C ALA A 74 -17.30 -4.79 14.33
N LEU A 75 -16.01 -5.06 14.08
CA LEU A 75 -15.00 -5.09 15.14
C LEU A 75 -14.81 -3.72 15.80
N LEU A 76 -14.80 -2.65 15.01
CA LEU A 76 -14.55 -1.29 15.50
C LEU A 76 -15.77 -0.62 16.14
N GLY A 77 -16.99 -1.12 15.87
CA GLY A 77 -18.24 -0.46 16.27
C GLY A 77 -18.47 0.89 15.58
N ARG A 78 -17.73 1.17 14.50
CA ARG A 78 -17.79 2.42 13.73
C ARG A 78 -17.28 2.19 12.31
N THR A 79 -17.57 3.12 11.42
CA THR A 79 -16.97 3.12 10.08
C THR A 79 -15.44 3.28 10.18
N PRO A 80 -14.65 2.37 9.57
CA PRO A 80 -13.20 2.51 9.48
C PRO A 80 -12.80 3.74 8.65
N ARG A 81 -11.60 4.27 8.88
CA ARG A 81 -11.07 5.35 8.03
C ARG A 81 -10.66 4.77 6.67
N PRO A 82 -10.91 5.47 5.54
CA PRO A 82 -10.42 5.05 4.23
C PRO A 82 -8.88 4.98 4.22
N ALA A 83 -8.33 3.91 3.63
CA ALA A 83 -6.88 3.71 3.60
C ALA A 83 -6.14 4.82 2.84
N LEU A 84 -6.72 5.31 1.74
CA LEU A 84 -6.12 6.37 0.93
C LEU A 84 -6.01 7.70 1.67
N ASP A 85 -6.96 8.02 2.56
CA ASP A 85 -6.89 9.22 3.39
C ASP A 85 -5.74 9.13 4.40
N VAL A 86 -5.59 7.96 5.03
CA VAL A 86 -4.47 7.70 5.97
C VAL A 86 -3.12 7.80 5.26
N ILE A 87 -3.00 7.24 4.06
CA ILE A 87 -1.77 7.30 3.26
C ILE A 87 -1.44 8.74 2.86
N ALA A 88 -2.46 9.51 2.43
CA ALA A 88 -2.32 10.90 2.03
C ALA A 88 -1.86 11.80 3.20
N GLU A 89 -2.40 11.61 4.40
CA GLU A 89 -1.97 12.37 5.58
C GLU A 89 -0.53 12.04 6.00
N GLY A 90 -0.07 10.82 5.74
CA GLY A 90 1.27 10.36 6.10
C GLY A 90 2.42 11.06 5.37
N THR A 91 2.16 11.77 4.26
CA THR A 91 3.22 12.48 3.53
C THR A 91 3.71 13.76 4.20
N ASP A 92 2.96 14.26 5.19
CA ASP A 92 3.35 15.45 5.96
C ASP A 92 4.17 15.09 7.21
N ALA A 93 4.25 13.79 7.55
CA ALA A 93 5.09 13.30 8.62
C ALA A 93 6.54 13.17 8.12
N ALA A 94 7.41 14.07 8.58
CA ALA A 94 8.85 13.94 8.38
C ALA A 94 9.35 12.65 9.07
N TRP A 95 9.73 11.66 8.26
CA TRP A 95 10.46 10.46 8.67
C TRP A 95 11.93 10.59 8.25
#